data_AF-A0A830GDF6-F1
#
_entry.id   AF-A0A830GDF6-F1
#
_cell.length_a   1.000
_cell.length_b   1.000
_cell.length_c   1.000
_cell.angle_alpha   90.00
_cell.angle_beta   90.00
_cell.angle_gamma   90.00
#
_symmetry.space_group_name_H-M   'P 1'
#
loop_
_entity.id
_entity.type
_entity.pdbx_description
1 polymer ?
#
loop_
_entity_poly.entity_id
_entity_poly.type
_entity_poly.pdbx_seq_one_letter_code
_entity_poly.pdbx_strand_id
1 'polypeptide(L)'
;MNSRRALALTLAVAAVCAMTVGSMGFSSVSASRDVSVSVADSEDAYIGVEACETPNNNSSGNGSIPAKVFVTNQYTDSVDVTVSGKSRIVAVGGQRHFNLKAQEGDTVTVHASGDGIDATIHATVGETNDCSHLGNG
;
A
#
# COMPACT_ATOMS: atom_id res chain seq x y z
N MET A 1 -17.25 -18.69 -73.53
CA MET A 1 -16.33 -18.24 -72.45
C MET A 1 -16.37 -19.27 -71.34
N ASN A 2 -15.20 -19.82 -70.99
CA ASN A 2 -15.10 -21.11 -70.29
C ASN A 2 -15.62 -21.01 -68.84
N SER A 3 -16.80 -21.57 -68.57
CA SER A 3 -17.44 -21.60 -67.25
C SER A 3 -16.54 -22.16 -66.14
N ARG A 4 -15.63 -23.07 -66.49
CA ARG A 4 -14.58 -23.59 -65.60
C ARG A 4 -13.57 -22.54 -65.14
N ARG A 5 -13.21 -21.57 -65.99
CA ARG A 5 -12.34 -20.45 -65.62
C ARG A 5 -13.05 -19.47 -64.69
N ALA A 6 -14.34 -19.21 -64.93
CA ALA A 6 -15.14 -18.34 -64.07
C ALA A 6 -15.29 -18.92 -62.66
N LEU A 7 -15.54 -20.24 -62.56
CA LEU A 7 -15.66 -20.93 -61.27
C LEU A 7 -14.33 -21.02 -60.51
N ALA A 8 -13.21 -21.20 -61.22
CA ALA A 8 -11.89 -21.17 -60.59
C ALA A 8 -11.54 -19.78 -60.05
N LEU A 9 -11.90 -18.72 -60.78
CA LEU A 9 -11.68 -17.33 -60.36
C LEU A 9 -12.51 -16.98 -59.12
N THR A 10 -13.76 -17.41 -59.03
CA THR A 10 -14.61 -17.14 -57.85
C THR A 10 -14.13 -17.88 -56.61
N LEU A 11 -13.70 -19.15 -56.74
CA LEU A 11 -13.10 -19.89 -55.63
C LEU A 11 -11.79 -19.26 -55.16
N ALA A 12 -10.95 -18.78 -56.08
CA ALA A 12 -9.71 -18.09 -55.74
C ALA A 12 -9.97 -16.80 -54.94
N VAL A 13 -10.96 -16.00 -55.36
CA VAL A 13 -11.34 -14.78 -54.63
C VAL A 13 -11.90 -15.11 -53.25
N ALA A 14 -12.74 -16.15 -53.12
CA ALA A 14 -13.28 -16.57 -51.83
C ALA A 14 -12.19 -17.06 -50.86
N ALA A 15 -11.16 -17.77 -51.37
CA ALA A 15 -10.04 -18.22 -50.57
C ALA A 15 -9.18 -17.06 -50.03
N VAL A 16 -8.97 -16.00 -50.83
CA VAL A 16 -8.25 -14.79 -50.41
C VAL A 16 -9.02 -14.03 -49.32
N CYS A 17 -10.35 -13.95 -49.42
CA CYS A 17 -11.18 -13.35 -48.37
C CYS A 17 -11.19 -14.14 -47.05
N ALA A 18 -11.04 -15.47 -47.10
CA ALA A 18 -10.97 -16.30 -45.90
C ALA A 18 -9.62 -16.14 -45.16
N MET A 19 -8.53 -15.88 -45.88
CA MET A 19 -7.19 -15.67 -45.28
C MET A 19 -7.04 -14.33 -44.54
N THR A 20 -7.84 -13.31 -44.86
CA THR A 20 -7.74 -11.99 -44.20
C THR A 20 -8.46 -11.91 -42.85
N VAL A 21 -9.30 -12.90 -42.51
CA VAL A 21 -10.00 -13.01 -41.21
C VAL A 21 -9.13 -13.75 -40.16
N GLY A 22 -7.83 -13.87 -40.38
CA GLY A 22 -6.90 -14.47 -39.41
C GLY A 22 -6.23 -13.47 -38.45
N SER A 23 -6.35 -12.16 -38.71
CA SER A 23 -5.54 -11.12 -38.04
C SER A 23 -6.38 -10.12 -37.22
N MET A 24 -7.57 -10.51 -36.78
CA MET A 24 -8.19 -9.91 -35.59
C MET A 24 -7.72 -10.72 -34.39
N GLY A 25 -6.42 -10.85 -34.18
CA GLY A 25 -5.69 -9.76 -33.55
C GLY A 25 -6.11 -9.79 -32.08
N PHE A 26 -5.58 -10.77 -31.35
CA PHE A 26 -5.70 -10.82 -29.91
C PHE A 26 -5.32 -9.43 -29.39
N SER A 27 -6.31 -8.66 -28.91
CA SER A 27 -6.01 -7.53 -28.04
C SER A 27 -5.35 -8.15 -26.82
N SER A 28 -4.03 -8.21 -26.84
CA SER A 28 -3.23 -8.39 -25.65
C SER A 28 -3.56 -7.18 -24.79
N VAL A 29 -4.58 -7.32 -23.96
CA VAL A 29 -4.74 -6.47 -22.79
C VAL A 29 -3.50 -6.76 -21.97
N SER A 30 -2.46 -5.96 -22.17
CA SER A 30 -1.44 -5.72 -21.17
C SER A 30 -2.14 -4.96 -20.06
N ALA A 31 -2.96 -5.67 -19.29
CA ALA A 31 -3.33 -5.22 -17.98
C ALA A 31 -2.01 -5.25 -17.21
N SER A 32 -1.40 -4.08 -17.06
CA SER A 32 -0.45 -3.83 -16.00
C SER A 32 -1.14 -4.29 -14.73
N ARG A 33 -0.80 -5.50 -14.27
CA ARG A 33 -1.19 -5.96 -12.95
C ARG A 33 -0.27 -5.24 -11.97
N ASP A 34 -0.45 -3.93 -11.89
CA ASP A 34 -0.04 -3.16 -10.74
C ASP A 34 -0.99 -3.57 -9.63
N VAL A 35 -0.60 -4.63 -8.93
CA VAL A 35 -1.25 -5.02 -7.69
C VAL A 35 -0.85 -3.95 -6.68
N SER A 36 -1.61 -2.87 -6.63
CA SER A 36 -1.53 -1.92 -5.53
C SER A 36 -2.11 -2.64 -4.31
N VAL A 37 -1.24 -3.31 -3.56
CA VAL A 37 -1.57 -3.86 -2.25
C VAL A 37 -1.70 -2.68 -1.30
N SER A 38 -2.86 -2.05 -1.29
CA SER A 38 -3.23 -1.16 -0.20
C SER A 38 -3.47 -2.05 1.01
N VAL A 39 -2.45 -2.20 1.86
CA VAL A 39 -2.61 -2.85 3.17
C VAL A 39 -3.65 -2.03 3.89
N ALA A 40 -4.84 -2.61 4.08
CA ALA A 40 -5.88 -1.99 4.85
C ALA A 40 -5.35 -1.75 6.26
N ASP A 41 -5.66 -0.57 6.80
CA ASP A 41 -5.57 -0.26 8.22
C ASP A 41 -6.30 -1.40 8.96
N SER A 42 -5.54 -2.34 9.52
CA SER A 42 -6.07 -3.54 10.14
C SER A 42 -5.17 -3.88 11.30
N GLU A 43 -5.77 -4.02 12.47
CA GLU A 43 -5.12 -4.39 13.73
C GLU A 43 -4.35 -5.74 13.61
N ASP A 44 -4.66 -6.55 12.59
CA ASP A 44 -4.01 -7.82 12.26
C ASP A 44 -2.81 -7.69 11.28
N ALA A 45 -2.35 -6.48 10.95
CA ALA A 45 -1.19 -6.30 10.09
C ALA A 45 0.09 -6.84 10.76
N TYR A 46 0.98 -7.43 9.95
CA TYR A 46 2.30 -7.89 10.44
C TYR A 46 3.10 -6.75 11.08
N ILE A 47 2.89 -5.51 10.62
CA ILE A 47 3.41 -4.30 11.23
C ILE A 47 2.21 -3.41 11.56
N GLY A 48 1.88 -3.27 12.84
CA GLY A 48 0.82 -2.38 13.30
C GLY A 48 1.39 -0.99 13.55
N VAL A 49 0.70 0.05 13.09
CA VAL A 49 1.07 1.45 13.33
C VAL A 49 -0.16 2.20 13.84
N GLU A 50 -0.06 2.80 15.02
CA GLU A 50 -1.12 3.63 15.60
C GLU A 50 -0.52 5.00 15.95
N ALA A 51 -1.11 6.09 15.45
CA ALA A 51 -0.63 7.45 15.68
C ALA A 51 -1.68 8.25 16.45
N CYS A 52 -1.27 8.90 17.53
CA CYS A 52 -2.21 9.44 18.51
C CYS A 52 -1.74 10.76 19.10
N GLU A 53 -2.68 11.69 19.26
CA GLU A 53 -2.43 12.86 20.07
C GLU A 53 -2.25 12.46 21.55
N THR A 54 -1.28 13.07 22.25
CA THR A 54 -1.10 12.90 23.69
C THR A 54 -1.66 14.12 24.43
N PRO A 55 -2.51 13.93 25.45
CA PRO A 55 -3.08 15.03 26.21
C PRO A 55 -1.95 15.74 26.95
N ASN A 56 -1.76 17.01 26.62
CA ASN A 56 -0.70 17.81 27.20
C ASN A 56 -1.09 18.24 28.63
N ASN A 57 -0.76 17.44 29.64
CA ASN A 57 -0.89 17.84 31.05
C ASN A 57 0.03 19.01 31.45
N ASN A 58 0.89 19.49 30.52
CA ASN A 58 1.80 20.59 30.75
C ASN A 58 1.69 21.61 29.61
N SER A 59 0.55 22.29 29.53
CA SER A 59 0.35 23.47 28.69
C SER A 59 1.18 24.65 29.20
N SER A 60 2.50 24.58 29.02
CA SER A 60 3.37 25.75 29.01
C SER A 60 3.76 25.99 27.55
N GLY A 61 3.37 27.16 27.05
CA GLY A 61 3.20 27.45 25.63
C GLY A 61 4.41 27.16 24.74
N ASN A 62 4.18 26.41 23.66
CA ASN A 62 4.63 26.74 22.31
C ASN A 62 4.03 25.76 21.27
N GLY A 63 2.81 26.03 20.79
CA GLY A 63 2.35 25.75 19.42
C GLY A 63 2.46 24.34 18.79
N SER A 64 2.69 23.26 19.51
CA SER A 64 2.57 21.89 18.94
C SER A 64 2.11 20.91 20.00
N ILE A 65 1.02 20.21 19.69
CA ILE A 65 0.51 19.14 20.53
C ILE A 65 1.43 17.93 20.33
N PRO A 66 1.94 17.28 21.41
CA PRO A 66 2.78 16.11 21.25
C PRO A 66 1.94 14.92 20.78
N ALA A 67 2.40 14.24 19.73
CA ALA A 67 1.82 12.98 19.27
C ALA A 67 2.76 11.80 19.56
N LYS A 68 2.19 10.63 19.76
CA LYS A 68 2.90 9.36 19.89
C LYS A 68 2.50 8.42 18.77
N VAL A 69 3.50 7.80 18.16
CA VAL A 69 3.30 6.74 17.17
C VAL A 69 3.77 5.44 17.78
N PHE A 70 2.87 4.49 17.93
CA PHE A 70 3.12 3.14 18.36
C PHE A 70 3.32 2.26 17.15
N VAL A 71 4.38 1.44 17.18
CA VAL A 71 4.66 0.46 16.15
C VAL A 71 4.83 -0.91 16.80
N THR A 72 4.07 -1.88 16.34
CA THR A 72 4.11 -3.28 16.76
C THR A 72 4.65 -4.14 15.62
N ASN A 73 5.41 -5.17 15.98
CA ASN A 73 5.98 -6.10 15.01
C ASN A 73 5.49 -7.53 15.30
N GLN A 74 4.68 -8.07 14.41
CA GLN A 74 4.25 -9.48 14.36
C GLN A 74 4.94 -10.25 13.22
N TYR A 75 5.87 -9.61 12.50
CA TYR A 75 6.68 -10.26 11.47
C TYR A 75 7.61 -11.30 12.08
N THR A 76 8.05 -12.26 11.27
CA THR A 76 8.88 -13.39 11.75
C THR A 76 10.29 -12.99 12.17
N ASP A 77 10.73 -11.79 11.82
CA ASP A 77 12.05 -11.24 12.12
C ASP A 77 11.98 -9.81 12.69
N SER A 78 13.10 -9.33 13.23
CA SER A 78 13.22 -7.95 13.69
C SER A 78 13.17 -6.96 12.53
N VAL A 79 12.47 -5.84 12.73
CA VAL A 79 12.25 -4.82 11.70
C VAL A 79 12.86 -3.49 12.14
N ASP A 80 13.56 -2.82 11.24
CA ASP A 80 14.00 -1.44 11.43
C ASP A 80 12.87 -0.50 11.04
N VAL A 81 12.43 0.30 12.00
CA VAL A 81 11.32 1.22 11.83
C VAL A 81 11.82 2.65 11.94
N THR A 82 11.57 3.44 10.89
CA THR A 82 11.94 4.84 10.80
C THR A 82 10.69 5.72 10.75
N VAL A 83 10.58 6.63 11.73
CA VAL A 83 9.48 7.59 11.84
C VAL A 83 10.05 9.00 11.95
N SER A 84 9.72 9.88 11.00
CA SER A 84 10.21 11.27 10.95
C SER A 84 11.73 11.39 11.16
N GLY A 85 12.51 10.48 10.55
CA GLY A 85 13.97 10.44 10.62
C GLY A 85 14.56 9.83 11.91
N LYS A 86 13.74 9.28 12.81
CA LYS A 86 14.18 8.51 13.97
C LYS A 86 14.00 7.02 13.70
N SER A 87 15.07 6.24 13.78
CA SER A 87 15.04 4.80 13.54
C SER A 87 15.14 4.01 14.83
N ARG A 88 14.38 2.91 14.94
CA ARG A 88 14.44 1.95 16.04
C ARG A 88 14.16 0.54 15.53
N ILE A 89 14.91 -0.41 16.06
CA ILE A 89 14.65 -1.83 15.84
C ILE A 89 13.49 -2.27 16.73
N VAL A 90 12.49 -2.91 16.12
CA VAL A 90 11.36 -3.55 16.79
C VAL A 90 11.55 -5.07 16.67
N ALA A 91 11.80 -5.73 17.80
CA ALA A 91 11.91 -7.19 17.85
C ALA A 91 10.56 -7.86 17.57
N VAL A 92 10.59 -9.14 17.20
CA VAL A 92 9.39 -9.97 16.99
C VAL A 92 8.53 -9.99 18.24
N GLY A 93 7.22 -9.74 18.09
CA GLY A 93 6.25 -9.59 19.17
C GLY A 93 6.44 -8.32 20.01
N GLY A 94 7.35 -7.44 19.62
CA GLY A 94 7.72 -6.23 20.36
C GLY A 94 6.91 -5.00 19.94
N GLN A 95 6.93 -4.00 20.82
CA GLN A 95 6.36 -2.68 20.58
C GLN A 95 7.40 -1.58 20.84
N ARG A 96 7.36 -0.53 20.02
CA ARG A 96 8.11 0.71 20.22
C ARG A 96 7.21 1.91 20.00
N HIS A 97 7.56 3.04 20.63
CA HIS A 97 6.88 4.30 20.40
C HIS A 97 7.86 5.39 19.95
N PHE A 98 7.35 6.36 19.20
CA PHE A 98 8.05 7.54 18.73
C PHE A 98 7.28 8.78 19.15
N ASN A 99 7.98 9.73 19.78
CA ASN A 99 7.39 11.02 20.12
C ASN A 99 7.65 12.01 18.99
N LEU A 100 6.57 12.59 18.48
CA LEU A 100 6.52 13.52 17.35
C LEU A 100 5.75 14.78 17.75
N LYS A 101 5.83 15.80 16.90
CA LYS A 101 4.97 16.98 16.95
C LYS A 101 4.01 16.87 15.78
N ALA A 102 2.77 16.52 16.07
CA ALA A 102 1.70 16.34 15.09
C ALA A 102 0.36 16.52 15.82
N GLN A 103 -0.67 16.91 15.10
CA GLN A 103 -2.02 17.15 15.62
C GLN A 103 -3.00 16.15 15.01
N GLU A 104 -4.18 16.03 15.61
CA GLU A 104 -5.28 15.25 15.02
C GLU A 104 -5.48 15.57 13.53
N GLY A 105 -5.60 14.53 12.70
CA GLY A 105 -5.76 14.65 11.26
C GLY A 105 -4.44 14.79 10.48
N ASP A 106 -3.31 15.01 11.14
CA ASP A 106 -2.00 14.97 10.47
C ASP A 106 -1.67 13.54 10.02
N THR A 107 -1.05 13.41 8.86
CA THR A 107 -0.54 12.12 8.37
C THR A 107 0.91 11.93 8.74
N VAL A 108 1.21 10.84 9.45
CA VAL A 108 2.58 10.40 9.74
C VAL A 108 2.97 9.26 8.81
N THR A 109 4.17 9.36 8.24
CA THR A 109 4.77 8.29 7.44
C THR A 109 5.74 7.48 8.29
N VAL A 110 5.52 6.17 8.30
CA VAL A 110 6.34 5.17 8.97
C VAL A 110 6.95 4.27 7.92
N HIS A 111 8.27 4.21 7.88
CA HIS A 111 9.00 3.27 7.03
C HIS A 111 9.43 2.08 7.87
N ALA A 112 9.15 0.87 7.40
CA ALA A 112 9.52 -0.38 8.03
C ALA A 112 10.32 -1.21 7.03
N SER A 113 11.54 -1.60 7.42
CA SER A 113 12.47 -2.35 6.56
C SER A 113 13.09 -3.52 7.32
N GLY A 114 13.25 -4.65 6.65
CA GLY A 114 13.80 -5.88 7.20
C GLY A 114 14.12 -6.89 6.11
N ASP A 115 14.54 -8.09 6.49
CA ASP A 115 14.79 -9.14 5.50
C ASP A 115 13.48 -9.51 4.80
N GLY A 116 13.43 -9.29 3.48
CA GLY A 116 12.23 -9.56 2.68
C GLY A 116 11.05 -8.61 2.87
N ILE A 117 11.20 -7.52 3.65
CA ILE A 117 10.15 -6.49 3.81
C ILE A 117 10.69 -5.10 3.55
N ASP A 118 9.91 -4.33 2.78
CA ASP A 118 10.07 -2.89 2.63
C ASP A 118 8.66 -2.31 2.53
N ALA A 119 8.24 -1.58 3.56
CA ALA A 119 6.89 -1.08 3.69
C ALA A 119 6.90 0.39 4.09
N THR A 120 5.99 1.15 3.48
CA THR A 120 5.69 2.52 3.85
C THR A 120 4.24 2.58 4.31
N ILE A 121 4.03 2.90 5.58
CA ILE A 121 2.72 2.98 6.22
C ILE A 121 2.40 4.45 6.47
N HIS A 122 1.20 4.86 6.08
CA HIS A 122 0.66 6.18 6.36
C HIS A 122 -0.38 6.05 7.46
N ALA A 123 -0.10 6.59 8.64
CA ALA A 123 -1.02 6.60 9.77
C ALA A 123 -1.52 8.03 10.00
N THR A 124 -2.83 8.18 10.13
CA THR A 124 -3.43 9.46 10.52
C THR A 124 -3.42 9.56 12.04
N VAL A 125 -3.04 10.72 12.57
CA VAL A 125 -3.08 10.98 14.01
C VAL A 125 -4.54 11.05 14.45
N GLY A 126 -4.96 10.09 15.27
CA GLY A 126 -6.27 10.09 15.91
C GLY A 126 -6.29 10.88 17.22
N GLU A 127 -7.51 11.13 17.72
CA GLU A 127 -7.71 11.67 19.05
C GLU A 127 -7.17 10.70 20.12
N THR A 128 -6.79 11.22 21.28
CA THR A 128 -6.32 10.39 22.42
C THR A 128 -7.29 9.27 22.79
N ASN A 129 -8.61 9.51 22.67
CA ASN A 129 -9.65 8.58 23.10
C ASN A 129 -9.84 7.38 22.16
N ASP A 130 -9.46 7.55 20.89
CA ASP A 130 -9.58 6.49 19.86
C ASP A 130 -8.37 5.54 19.86
N CYS A 131 -7.33 5.85 20.65
CA CYS A 131 -6.10 5.10 20.64
C CYS A 131 -6.04 4.00 21.69
N SER A 132 -6.01 2.77 21.20
CA SER A 132 -5.92 1.53 21.97
C SER A 132 -4.74 1.52 22.94
N HIS A 133 -3.60 2.09 22.53
CA HIS A 133 -2.37 2.12 23.34
C HIS A 133 -2.28 3.30 24.33
N LEU A 134 -3.24 4.24 24.29
CA LEU A 134 -3.33 5.36 25.24
C LEU A 134 -4.55 5.27 26.18
N GLY A 135 -5.49 4.36 25.91
CA GLY A 135 -6.71 4.16 26.68
C GLY A 135 -6.55 3.36 27.97
N ASN A 136 -6.17 4.04 29.07
CA ASN A 136 -6.93 4.14 30.33
C ASN A 136 -6.01 4.72 31.42
N GLY A 137 -6.16 6.03 31.66
CA GLY A 137 -5.68 6.74 32.84
C GLY A 137 -6.67 7.80 33.22
#